data_AF-A0A956FNG2-F1
#
_entry.id   AF-A0A956FNG2-F1
#
_cell.length_a   1.000
_cell.length_b   1.000
_cell.length_c   1.000
_cell.angle_alpha   90.00
_cell.angle_beta   90.00
_cell.angle_gamma   90.00
#
_symmetry.space_group_name_H-M   'P 1'
#
loop_
_entity.id
_entity.type
_entity.pdbx_description
1 polymer ?
#
loop_
_entity_poly.entity_id
_entity_poly.type
_entity_poly.pdbx_seq_one_letter_code
_entity_poly.pdbx_strand_id
1 'polypeptide(L)'
;MSEPARDPVERLEEILADLEVAPTRLRRDPAGVGWLPAEGQALVQSDPRCEAMLREFVEDEVALLGAIEGPSSGPPPNDPFFTARVVDALPRTWAPNRLSPRRRLVVLGLFHLVAVALAVVVLAMVPESTARWAEQAHSVLSWGSEWSSSLWLGASAIAGVALLAFLVARTHDSPTA
;
A
#
# COMPACT_ATOMS: atom_id res chain seq x y z
N MET A 1 -42.62 8.97 4.53
CA MET A 1 -41.43 9.77 4.82
C MET A 1 -40.49 9.58 3.64
N SER A 2 -40.38 10.58 2.76
CA SER A 2 -39.49 10.49 1.60
C SER A 2 -38.06 10.69 2.07
N GLU A 3 -37.18 9.73 1.80
CA GLU A 3 -35.73 9.90 1.98
C GLU A 3 -35.30 11.17 1.22
N PRO A 4 -34.44 12.03 1.81
CA PRO A 4 -33.88 13.15 1.07
C PRO A 4 -33.17 12.58 -0.16
N ALA A 5 -33.47 13.14 -1.34
CA ALA A 5 -32.81 12.73 -2.57
C ALA A 5 -31.29 12.95 -2.41
N ARG A 6 -30.53 11.85 -2.36
CA ARG A 6 -29.06 11.90 -2.31
C ARG A 6 -28.52 12.67 -3.52
N ASP A 7 -27.41 13.38 -3.32
CA ASP A 7 -26.77 14.15 -4.38
C ASP A 7 -26.34 13.19 -5.52
N PRO A 8 -26.65 13.49 -6.79
CA PRO A 8 -26.34 12.61 -7.91
C PRO A 8 -24.84 12.28 -8.05
N VAL A 9 -23.97 13.22 -7.66
CA VAL A 9 -22.51 13.05 -7.69
C VAL A 9 -22.06 12.02 -6.65
N GLU A 10 -22.59 12.11 -5.41
CA GLU A 10 -22.31 11.13 -4.35
C GLU A 10 -22.77 9.71 -4.76
N ARG A 11 -23.93 9.60 -5.41
CA ARG A 11 -24.41 8.31 -5.93
C ARG A 11 -23.52 7.75 -7.04
N LEU A 12 -23.00 8.61 -7.92
CA LEU A 12 -22.08 8.17 -8.95
C LEU A 12 -20.74 7.72 -8.34
N GLU A 13 -20.25 8.42 -7.31
CA GLU A 13 -19.05 8.02 -6.57
C GLU A 13 -19.20 6.62 -5.94
N GLU A 14 -20.34 6.34 -5.30
CA GLU A 14 -20.66 5.01 -4.75
C GLU A 14 -20.62 3.92 -5.86
N ILE A 15 -21.24 4.18 -7.01
CA ILE A 15 -21.23 3.25 -8.15
C ILE A 15 -19.81 3.00 -8.67
N LEU A 16 -19.02 4.06 -8.83
CA LEU A 16 -17.64 3.96 -9.34
C LEU A 16 -16.73 3.23 -8.35
N ALA A 17 -16.93 3.41 -7.03
CA ALA A 17 -16.14 2.75 -6.00
C ALA A 17 -16.32 1.22 -5.98
N ASP A 18 -17.51 0.73 -6.35
CA ASP A 18 -17.82 -0.71 -6.39
C ASP A 18 -17.43 -1.38 -7.71
N LEU A 19 -17.02 -0.62 -8.73
CA LEU A 19 -16.74 -1.14 -10.06
C LEU A 19 -15.27 -1.54 -10.23
N GLU A 20 -15.05 -2.83 -10.53
CA GLU A 20 -13.76 -3.32 -11.01
C GLU A 20 -13.70 -3.27 -12.55
N VAL A 21 -13.17 -2.18 -13.09
CA VAL A 21 -13.04 -1.98 -14.54
C VAL A 21 -11.61 -2.27 -15.00
N ALA A 22 -11.48 -3.12 -16.02
CA ALA A 22 -10.18 -3.40 -16.60
C ALA A 22 -9.53 -2.11 -17.18
N PRO A 23 -8.24 -1.85 -16.89
CA PRO A 23 -7.46 -0.73 -17.43
C PRO A 23 -7.61 -0.47 -18.93
N THR A 24 -7.58 -1.54 -19.70
CA THR A 24 -7.68 -1.51 -21.16
C THR A 24 -9.06 -1.10 -21.64
N ARG A 25 -10.11 -1.34 -20.85
CA ARG A 25 -11.46 -0.83 -21.12
C ARG A 25 -11.56 0.66 -20.87
N LEU A 26 -11.00 1.17 -19.77
CA LEU A 26 -11.01 2.61 -19.46
C LEU A 26 -10.33 3.43 -20.57
N ARG A 27 -9.18 2.96 -21.08
CA ARG A 27 -8.48 3.64 -22.21
C ARG A 27 -9.29 3.62 -23.51
N ARG A 28 -10.01 2.52 -23.77
CA ARG A 28 -10.74 2.32 -25.03
C ARG A 28 -12.11 3.02 -25.03
N ASP A 29 -12.73 3.13 -23.88
CA ASP A 29 -14.07 3.68 -23.68
C ASP A 29 -14.09 4.59 -22.44
N PRO A 30 -13.51 5.80 -22.53
CA PRO A 30 -13.46 6.73 -21.40
C PRO A 30 -14.84 7.32 -21.04
N ALA A 31 -15.83 7.19 -21.94
CA ALA A 31 -17.18 7.70 -21.71
C ALA A 31 -18.06 6.73 -20.88
N GLY A 32 -17.58 5.53 -20.59
CA GLY A 32 -18.33 4.56 -19.77
C GLY A 32 -19.44 3.81 -20.50
N VAL A 33 -19.54 3.91 -21.83
CA VAL A 33 -20.71 3.41 -22.57
C VAL A 33 -20.88 1.89 -22.46
N GLY A 34 -19.77 1.15 -22.44
CA GLY A 34 -19.73 -0.30 -22.44
C GLY A 34 -19.42 -0.95 -21.08
N TRP A 35 -19.12 -0.16 -20.05
CA TRP A 35 -18.73 -0.69 -18.74
C TRP A 35 -19.44 -0.02 -17.55
N LEU A 36 -19.94 1.21 -17.69
CA LEU A 36 -20.70 1.87 -16.64
C LEU A 36 -22.13 1.30 -16.62
N PRO A 37 -22.65 0.88 -15.45
CA PRO A 37 -24.04 0.45 -15.32
C PRO A 37 -25.03 1.53 -15.79
N ALA A 38 -26.20 1.09 -16.25
CA ALA A 38 -27.23 1.98 -16.78
C ALA A 38 -27.63 3.11 -15.80
N GLU A 39 -27.60 2.84 -14.49
CA GLU A 39 -27.84 3.85 -13.45
C GLU A 39 -26.77 4.95 -13.47
N GLY A 40 -25.49 4.59 -13.52
CA GLY A 40 -24.39 5.55 -13.63
C GLY A 40 -24.45 6.34 -14.94
N GLN A 41 -24.80 5.69 -16.04
CA GLN A 41 -24.98 6.37 -17.33
C GLN A 41 -26.11 7.40 -17.28
N ALA A 42 -27.23 7.07 -16.63
CA ALA A 42 -28.33 8.00 -16.45
C ALA A 42 -27.91 9.23 -15.62
N LEU A 43 -27.14 9.03 -14.54
CA LEU A 43 -26.61 10.12 -13.73
C LEU A 43 -25.71 11.06 -14.56
N VAL A 44 -24.75 10.49 -15.30
CA VAL A 44 -23.83 11.24 -16.17
C VAL A 44 -24.56 12.02 -17.26
N GLN A 45 -25.60 11.45 -17.86
CA GLN A 45 -26.42 12.14 -18.87
C GLN A 45 -27.29 13.26 -18.26
N SER A 46 -27.67 13.12 -16.99
CA SER A 46 -28.60 14.05 -16.32
C SER A 46 -27.92 15.24 -15.63
N ASP A 47 -26.65 15.12 -15.21
CA ASP A 47 -25.92 16.16 -14.47
C ASP A 47 -24.48 16.34 -15.02
N PRO A 48 -24.13 17.53 -15.54
CA PRO A 48 -22.77 17.84 -16.01
C PRO A 48 -21.67 17.65 -14.95
N ARG A 49 -22.01 17.75 -13.65
CA ARG A 49 -21.07 17.49 -12.55
C ARG A 49 -20.70 16.00 -12.48
N CYS A 50 -21.65 15.12 -12.76
CA CYS A 50 -21.42 13.68 -12.85
C CYS A 50 -20.52 13.34 -14.04
N GLU A 51 -20.70 14.02 -15.18
CA GLU A 51 -19.81 13.89 -16.34
C GLU A 51 -18.37 14.34 -16.01
N ALA A 52 -18.23 15.47 -15.30
CA ALA A 52 -16.93 15.96 -14.87
C ALA A 52 -16.23 14.98 -13.90
N MET A 53 -16.97 14.44 -12.93
CA MET A 53 -16.48 13.42 -12.00
C MET A 53 -16.03 12.14 -12.73
N LEU A 54 -16.82 11.64 -13.68
CA LEU A 54 -16.45 10.45 -14.46
C LEU A 54 -15.14 10.69 -15.23
N ARG A 55 -14.99 11.87 -15.83
CA ARG A 55 -13.78 12.23 -16.56
C ARG A 55 -12.56 12.26 -15.64
N GLU A 56 -12.67 12.88 -14.47
CA GLU A 56 -11.61 12.92 -13.45
C GLU A 56 -11.23 11.50 -13.00
N PHE A 57 -12.22 10.66 -12.71
CA PHE A 57 -12.00 9.25 -12.35
C PHE A 57 -11.21 8.49 -13.42
N VAL A 58 -11.61 8.60 -14.69
CA VAL A 58 -10.94 7.91 -15.80
C VAL A 58 -9.52 8.43 -16.00
N GLU A 59 -9.30 9.75 -15.92
CA GLU A 59 -7.98 10.36 -16.02
C GLU A 59 -7.04 9.87 -14.93
N ASP A 60 -7.51 9.83 -13.68
CA ASP A 60 -6.73 9.39 -12.52
C ASP A 60 -6.40 7.89 -12.60
N GLU A 61 -7.37 7.04 -12.94
CA GLU A 61 -7.14 5.59 -13.10
C GLU A 61 -6.12 5.31 -14.21
N VAL A 62 -6.26 5.95 -15.37
CA VAL A 62 -5.33 5.77 -16.48
C VAL A 62 -3.92 6.27 -16.13
N ALA A 63 -3.80 7.37 -15.37
CA ALA A 63 -2.52 7.88 -14.90
C ALA A 63 -1.85 6.90 -13.92
N LEU A 64 -2.60 6.37 -12.94
CA LEU A 64 -2.13 5.37 -11.99
C LEU A 64 -1.59 4.12 -12.71
N LEU A 65 -2.30 3.66 -13.74
CA LEU A 65 -1.87 2.54 -14.57
C LEU A 65 -0.59 2.82 -15.34
N GLY A 66 -0.44 4.02 -15.91
CA GLY A 66 0.79 4.44 -16.57
C GLY A 66 1.99 4.41 -15.63
N ALA A 67 1.80 4.76 -14.36
CA ALA A 67 2.85 4.70 -13.34
C ALA A 67 3.25 3.26 -12.98
N ILE A 68 2.30 2.32 -12.99
CA ILE A 68 2.51 0.88 -12.71
C ILE A 68 3.21 0.19 -13.89
N GLU A 69 2.75 0.43 -15.13
CA GLU A 69 3.27 -0.23 -16.33
C GLU A 69 4.66 0.28 -16.74
N GLY A 70 5.01 1.53 -16.38
CA GLY A 70 6.30 2.13 -16.71
C GLY A 70 6.54 2.33 -18.23
N PRO A 71 7.69 2.89 -18.64
CA PRO A 71 8.00 3.17 -20.05
C PRO A 71 8.29 1.91 -20.91
N SER A 72 8.44 0.76 -20.27
CA SER A 72 8.69 -0.54 -20.93
C SER A 72 7.55 -1.45 -20.49
N SER A 73 6.72 -1.90 -21.42
CA SER A 73 5.46 -2.62 -21.16
C SER A 73 5.61 -3.80 -20.16
N GLY A 74 5.41 -3.53 -18.87
CA GLY A 74 5.43 -4.51 -17.78
C GLY A 74 6.07 -3.95 -16.50
N PRO A 75 5.61 -4.36 -15.31
CA PRO A 75 6.18 -3.87 -14.05
C PRO A 75 7.67 -4.24 -14.02
N PRO A 76 8.60 -3.25 -14.00
CA PRO A 76 10.02 -3.55 -13.84
C PRO A 76 10.23 -4.26 -12.49
N PRO A 77 10.88 -5.44 -12.46
CA PRO A 77 10.96 -6.26 -11.25
C PRO A 77 11.77 -5.62 -10.11
N ASN A 78 12.36 -4.44 -10.30
CA ASN A 78 13.15 -3.71 -9.31
C ASN A 78 13.30 -2.24 -9.70
N ASP A 79 12.19 -1.52 -9.82
CA ASP A 79 12.28 -0.06 -10.02
C ASP A 79 12.29 0.67 -8.69
N PRO A 80 13.41 1.30 -8.29
CA PRO A 80 13.54 2.02 -7.03
C PRO A 80 12.61 3.24 -6.95
N PHE A 81 12.08 3.71 -8.07
CA PHE A 81 11.13 4.82 -8.16
C PHE A 81 9.68 4.36 -8.33
N PHE A 82 9.41 3.05 -8.33
CA PHE A 82 8.05 2.53 -8.46
C PHE A 82 7.11 3.15 -7.42
N THR A 83 7.48 3.10 -6.14
CA THR A 83 6.68 3.65 -5.05
C THR A 83 6.46 5.15 -5.22
N ALA A 84 7.49 5.90 -5.64
CA ALA A 84 7.36 7.35 -5.87
C ALA A 84 6.39 7.65 -7.02
N ARG A 85 6.52 6.97 -8.16
CA ARG A 85 5.61 7.15 -9.30
C ARG A 85 4.18 6.76 -8.99
N VAL A 86 3.98 5.65 -8.30
CA VAL A 86 2.63 5.22 -7.88
C VAL A 86 2.03 6.27 -6.96
N VAL A 87 2.77 6.73 -5.93
CA VAL A 87 2.30 7.76 -5.00
C VAL A 87 1.96 9.06 -5.70
N ASP A 88 2.77 9.50 -6.67
CA ASP A 88 2.52 10.72 -7.45
C ASP A 88 1.30 10.58 -8.40
N ALA A 89 0.96 9.35 -8.79
CA ALA A 89 -0.15 9.05 -9.70
C ALA A 89 -1.46 8.66 -8.98
N LEU A 90 -1.48 8.58 -7.65
CA LEU A 90 -2.71 8.34 -6.90
C LEU A 90 -3.65 9.56 -7.03
N PRO A 91 -4.98 9.33 -7.15
CA PRO A 91 -5.98 10.39 -7.09
C PRO A 91 -5.73 11.37 -5.93
N ARG A 92 -5.90 12.67 -6.15
CA ARG A 92 -5.71 13.68 -5.09
C ARG A 92 -6.71 13.50 -3.94
N THR A 93 -7.85 12.85 -4.19
CA THR A 93 -8.84 12.45 -3.19
C THR A 93 -8.33 11.32 -2.29
N TRP A 94 -7.39 10.50 -2.79
CA TRP A 94 -6.60 9.52 -2.04
C TRP A 94 -5.31 10.10 -1.44
N ALA A 95 -5.10 11.42 -1.54
CA ALA A 95 -4.04 12.08 -0.80
C ALA A 95 -4.13 11.70 0.69
N PRO A 96 -2.99 11.57 1.40
CA PRO A 96 -2.90 10.94 2.73
C PRO A 96 -3.58 11.71 3.89
N ASN A 97 -4.57 12.56 3.63
CA ASN A 97 -5.02 13.62 4.51
C ASN A 97 -6.50 13.58 4.91
N ARG A 98 -7.17 12.41 4.90
CA ARG A 98 -8.39 12.28 5.73
C ARG A 98 -8.08 12.10 7.23
N LEU A 99 -6.82 11.81 7.59
CA LEU A 99 -6.39 11.79 8.98
C LEU A 99 -5.70 13.11 9.33
N SER A 100 -6.26 13.83 10.31
CA SER A 100 -5.59 15.00 10.88
C SER A 100 -4.17 14.63 11.36
N PRO A 101 -3.20 15.57 11.35
CA PRO A 101 -1.82 15.28 11.74
C PRO A 101 -1.71 14.57 13.10
N ARG A 102 -2.61 14.90 14.03
CA ARG A 102 -2.72 14.24 15.34
C ARG A 102 -3.16 12.78 15.24
N ARG A 103 -4.18 12.47 14.43
CA ARG A 103 -4.62 11.07 14.21
C ARG A 103 -3.54 10.25 13.53
N ARG A 104 -2.84 10.83 12.56
CA ARG A 104 -1.69 10.17 11.91
C ARG A 104 -0.61 9.81 12.92
N LEU A 105 -0.25 10.73 13.81
CA LEU A 105 0.74 10.50 14.87
C LEU A 105 0.29 9.41 15.86
N VAL A 106 -1.00 9.38 16.21
CA VAL A 106 -1.59 8.35 17.07
C VAL A 106 -1.52 6.96 16.41
N VAL A 107 -1.92 6.84 15.14
CA VAL A 107 -1.86 5.57 14.40
C VAL A 107 -0.43 5.08 14.27
N LEU A 108 0.50 5.96 13.90
CA LEU A 108 1.92 5.64 13.86
C LEU A 108 2.46 5.21 15.22
N GLY A 109 2.11 5.91 16.29
CA GLY A 109 2.51 5.56 17.66
C GLY A 109 2.00 4.20 18.11
N LEU A 110 0.72 3.90 17.85
CA LEU A 110 0.12 2.59 18.13
C LEU A 110 0.83 1.47 17.35
N PHE A 111 1.10 1.68 16.07
CA PHE A 111 1.81 0.70 15.25
C PHE A 111 3.22 0.42 15.79
N HIS A 112 3.96 1.46 16.18
CA HIS A 112 5.29 1.30 16.77
C HIS A 112 5.24 0.61 18.13
N LEU A 113 4.25 0.91 18.97
CA LEU A 113 4.07 0.22 20.26
C LEU A 113 3.81 -1.28 20.06
N VAL A 114 2.96 -1.64 19.09
CA VAL A 114 2.71 -3.05 18.73
C VAL A 114 3.97 -3.71 18.20
N ALA A 115 4.73 -3.04 17.33
CA ALA A 115 5.99 -3.55 16.80
C ALA A 115 7.02 -3.79 17.91
N VAL A 116 7.16 -2.86 18.87
CA VAL A 116 8.05 -2.99 20.03
C VAL A 116 7.59 -4.15 20.92
N ALA A 117 6.29 -4.26 21.19
CA ALA A 117 5.76 -5.35 22.00
C ALA A 117 6.03 -6.72 21.35
N LEU A 118 5.83 -6.83 20.04
CA LEU A 118 6.16 -8.05 19.29
C LEU A 118 7.65 -8.34 19.32
N ALA A 119 8.51 -7.33 19.17
CA ALA A 119 9.95 -7.50 19.28
C ALA A 119 10.37 -8.01 20.67
N VAL A 120 9.76 -7.48 21.74
CA VAL A 120 9.98 -7.95 23.13
C VAL A 120 9.49 -9.37 23.32
N VAL A 121 8.32 -9.73 22.80
CA VAL A 121 7.80 -11.11 22.88
C VAL A 121 8.71 -12.08 22.14
N VAL A 122 9.14 -11.73 20.93
CA VAL A 122 10.10 -12.52 20.16
C VAL A 122 11.39 -12.68 20.95
N LEU A 123 11.93 -11.61 21.52
CA LEU A 123 13.16 -11.62 22.31
C LEU A 123 13.03 -12.45 23.60
N ALA A 124 11.88 -12.39 24.28
CA ALA A 124 11.61 -13.15 25.50
C ALA A 124 11.38 -14.65 25.24
N MET A 125 10.95 -15.02 24.04
CA MET A 125 10.76 -16.41 23.61
C MET A 125 12.04 -17.08 23.10
N VAL A 126 13.17 -16.35 23.08
CA VAL A 126 14.42 -16.91 22.59
C VAL A 126 15.11 -17.73 23.70
N PRO A 127 15.35 -19.04 23.52
CA PRO A 127 16.07 -19.85 24.50
C PRO A 127 17.55 -19.43 24.62
N GLU A 128 18.14 -19.62 25.81
CA GLU A 128 19.53 -19.26 26.17
C GLU A 128 20.61 -19.80 25.21
N SER A 129 20.29 -20.82 24.41
CA SER A 129 21.14 -21.33 23.32
C SER A 129 21.46 -20.29 22.23
N THR A 130 20.80 -19.14 22.23
CA THR A 130 21.04 -18.03 21.29
C THR A 130 22.15 -17.07 21.68
N ALA A 131 22.78 -17.24 22.85
CA ALA A 131 23.99 -16.50 23.20
C ALA A 131 25.11 -16.65 22.14
N ARG A 132 25.22 -17.83 21.51
CA ARG A 132 26.17 -18.05 20.39
C ARG A 132 25.78 -17.32 19.11
N TRP A 133 24.48 -17.11 18.89
CA TRP A 133 23.97 -16.38 17.73
C TRP A 133 24.10 -14.86 17.92
N ALA A 134 24.06 -14.37 19.16
CA ALA A 134 24.35 -12.97 19.47
C ALA A 134 25.80 -12.59 19.13
N GLU A 135 26.78 -13.47 19.37
CA GLU A 135 28.17 -13.27 18.96
C GLU A 135 28.33 -13.24 17.43
N GLN A 136 27.60 -14.11 16.71
CA GLN A 136 27.56 -14.10 15.25
C GLN A 136 26.85 -12.86 14.68
N ALA A 137 25.75 -12.42 15.29
CA ALA A 137 25.06 -11.20 14.92
C ALA A 137 25.93 -9.96 15.15
N HIS A 138 26.75 -9.94 16.21
CA HIS A 138 27.70 -8.85 16.46
C HIS A 138 28.74 -8.74 15.35
N SER A 139 29.23 -9.87 14.82
CA SER A 139 30.18 -9.88 13.69
C SER A 139 29.56 -9.37 12.38
N VAL A 140 28.29 -9.70 12.12
CA VAL A 140 27.55 -9.23 10.93
C VAL A 140 27.19 -7.74 11.06
N LEU A 141 26.82 -7.29 12.27
CA LEU A 141 26.54 -5.89 12.55
C LEU A 141 27.79 -5.01 12.51
N SER A 142 28.96 -5.51 12.92
CA SER A 142 30.23 -4.78 12.74
C SER A 142 30.59 -4.60 11.26
N TRP A 143 30.29 -5.61 10.42
CA TRP A 143 30.50 -5.53 8.97
C TRP A 143 29.52 -4.54 8.30
N GLY A 144 28.28 -4.48 8.80
CA GLY A 144 27.28 -3.48 8.36
C GLY A 144 27.59 -2.04 8.81
N SER A 145 28.27 -1.87 9.95
CA SER A 145 28.60 -0.55 10.50
C SER A 145 29.60 0.26 9.65
N GLU A 146 30.44 -0.41 8.84
CA GLU A 146 31.33 0.26 7.88
C GLU A 146 30.58 0.79 6.65
N TRP A 147 29.40 0.25 6.33
CA TRP A 147 28.60 0.62 5.16
C TRP A 147 27.39 1.52 5.51
N SER A 148 27.03 1.63 6.80
CA SER A 148 25.83 2.33 7.25
C SER A 148 26.13 3.63 7.99
N SER A 149 26.36 4.71 7.26
CA SER A 149 26.25 6.08 7.82
C SER A 149 24.78 6.50 8.07
N SER A 150 23.83 5.61 7.78
CA SER A 150 22.39 5.81 7.95
C SER A 150 21.85 4.90 9.07
N LEU A 151 21.44 5.54 10.18
CA LEU A 151 20.77 4.91 11.33
C LEU A 151 19.58 4.01 10.95
N TRP A 152 18.91 4.33 9.83
CA TRP A 152 17.75 3.58 9.32
C TRP A 152 18.12 2.28 8.61
N LEU A 153 19.29 2.22 7.96
CA LEU A 153 19.80 0.98 7.37
C LEU A 153 20.26 -0.01 8.44
N GLY A 154 20.83 0.50 9.54
CA GLY A 154 21.17 -0.34 10.69
C GLY A 154 19.94 -0.99 11.33
N ALA A 155 18.87 -0.22 11.56
CA ALA A 155 17.64 -0.74 12.16
C ALA A 155 16.92 -1.78 11.29
N SER A 156 16.89 -1.56 9.97
CA SER A 156 16.28 -2.51 9.03
C SER A 156 17.11 -3.78 8.84
N ALA A 157 18.44 -3.70 8.86
CA ALA A 157 19.31 -4.88 8.86
C ALA A 157 19.09 -5.74 10.12
N ILE A 158 18.97 -5.11 11.31
CA ILE A 158 18.68 -5.83 12.56
C ILE A 158 17.32 -6.54 12.49
N ALA A 159 16.28 -5.84 12.04
CA ALA A 159 14.95 -6.42 11.89
C ALA A 159 14.93 -7.56 10.85
N GLY A 160 15.64 -7.40 9.73
CA GLY A 160 15.77 -8.41 8.69
C GLY A 160 16.49 -9.67 9.18
N VAL A 161 17.60 -9.51 9.90
CA VAL A 161 18.34 -10.63 10.49
C VAL A 161 17.50 -11.36 11.55
N ALA A 162 16.79 -10.62 12.41
CA ALA A 162 15.89 -11.20 13.40
C ALA A 162 14.74 -12.00 12.76
N LEU A 163 14.15 -11.47 11.69
CA LEU A 163 13.10 -12.15 10.94
C LEU A 163 13.63 -13.43 10.24
N LEU A 164 14.82 -13.35 9.64
CA LEU A 164 15.44 -14.49 8.96
C LEU A 164 15.77 -15.61 9.97
N ALA A 165 16.33 -15.25 11.12
CA ALA A 165 16.61 -16.19 12.21
C ALA A 165 15.32 -16.85 12.74
N PHE A 166 14.23 -16.08 12.88
CA PHE A 166 12.93 -16.59 13.28
C PHE A 166 12.35 -17.58 12.26
N LEU A 167 12.45 -17.27 10.97
CA LEU A 167 11.96 -18.15 9.90
C LEU A 167 12.74 -19.46 9.83
N VAL A 168 14.07 -19.41 9.95
CA VAL A 168 14.92 -20.60 9.94
C VAL A 168 14.69 -21.47 11.18
N ALA A 169 14.55 -20.87 12.37
CA ALA A 169 14.20 -21.62 13.58
C ALA A 169 12.88 -22.38 13.41
N ARG A 170 11.87 -21.75 12.81
CA ARG A 170 10.58 -22.38 12.55
C ARG A 170 10.65 -23.53 11.54
N THR A 171 11.59 -23.49 10.59
CA THR A 171 11.75 -24.58 9.62
C THR A 171 12.40 -25.84 10.19
N HIS A 172 13.12 -25.74 11.31
CA HIS A 172 13.73 -26.90 11.98
C HIS A 172 12.78 -27.62 12.96
N ASP A 173 11.65 -27.00 13.32
CA ASP A 173 10.61 -27.57 14.18
C ASP A 173 9.50 -28.31 13.41
N SER A 174 9.72 -28.67 12.14
CA SER A 174 8.83 -29.59 11.43
C SER A 174 9.22 -31.04 11.76
N PRO A 175 8.48 -31.75 12.64
CA PRO A 175 8.77 -33.15 12.90
C PRO A 175 8.59 -33.95 11.61
N THR A 176 9.63 -34.71 11.25
CA THR A 176 9.53 -35.79 10.28
C THR A 176 8.54 -36.83 10.81
N ALA A 177 7.47 -37.06 10.04
CA ALA A 177 6.62 -38.24 10.18
C ALA A 177 7.37 -39.50 9.72
#